data_AF-A0A0G1WQV4-F1
#
_entry.id   AF-A0A0G1WQV4-F1
#
_cell.length_a   1.000
_cell.length_b   1.000
_cell.length_c   1.000
_cell.angle_alpha   90.00
_cell.angle_beta   90.00
_cell.angle_gamma   90.00
#
_symmetry.space_group_name_H-M   'P 1'
#
loop_
_entity.id
_entity.type
_entity.pdbx_description
1 polymer ?
#
loop_
_entity_poly.entity_id
_entity_poly.type
_entity_poly.pdbx_seq_one_letter_code
_entity_poly.pdbx_strand_id
1 'polypeptide(L)' 'MLFTDISSARAVCAFQKVGFWISMTRGTKHTGMTNGTRKLTIPRHSRLNPYTLKAIIRDAA' A
#
# COMPACT_ATOMS: atom_id res chain seq x y z
N MET A 1 -16.06 -6.79 -14.98
CA MET A 1 -15.45 -5.75 -14.12
C MET A 1 -13.95 -5.90 -14.18
N LEU A 2 -13.26 -5.05 -14.96
CA LEU A 2 -11.79 -5.04 -15.02
C LEU A 2 -11.28 -4.49 -13.69
N PHE A 3 -10.84 -5.36 -12.78
CA PHE A 3 -10.02 -4.91 -11.68
C PHE A 3 -8.62 -4.64 -12.25
N THR A 4 -8.34 -3.40 -12.64
CA THR A 4 -7.05 -3.01 -13.19
C THR A 4 -5.99 -3.16 -12.11
N ASP A 5 -4.89 -3.85 -12.43
CA ASP A 5 -3.73 -3.89 -11.56
C ASP A 5 -3.19 -2.48 -11.32
N ILE A 6 -2.91 -2.15 -10.06
CA ILE A 6 -2.37 -0.83 -9.68
C ILE A 6 -0.90 -0.99 -9.30
N SER A 7 -0.05 -0.05 -9.69
CA SER A 7 1.35 -0.08 -9.27
C SER A 7 1.50 0.23 -7.78
N SER A 8 2.47 -0.41 -7.13
CA SER A 8 2.79 -0.14 -5.72
C SER A 8 3.07 1.34 -5.45
N ALA A 9 3.73 2.05 -6.37
CA ALA A 9 3.97 3.49 -6.26
C ALA A 9 2.66 4.30 -6.20
N ARG A 10 1.66 3.92 -7.00
CA ARG A 10 0.35 4.58 -7.00
C ARG A 10 -0.44 4.28 -5.72
N ALA A 11 -0.33 3.06 -5.19
CA ALA A 11 -0.89 2.73 -3.88
C ALA A 11 -0.23 3.57 -2.76
N VAL A 12 1.09 3.66 -2.75
CA VAL A 12 1.84 4.49 -1.77
C VAL A 12 1.40 5.95 -1.83
N CYS A 13 1.31 6.54 -3.02
CA CYS A 13 0.86 7.93 -3.20
C CYS A 13 -0.57 8.13 -2.70
N ALA A 14 -1.47 7.16 -2.93
CA ALA A 14 -2.83 7.22 -2.43
C ALA A 14 -2.87 7.23 -0.89
N PHE A 15 -2.13 6.34 -0.23
CA PHE A 15 -2.06 6.32 1.24
C PHE A 15 -1.39 7.57 1.82
N GLN A 16 -0.40 8.15 1.13
CA GLN A 16 0.20 9.43 1.51
C GLN A 16 -0.82 10.57 1.55
N LYS A 17 -1.74 10.64 0.59
CA LYS A 17 -2.81 11.66 0.57
C LYS A 17 -3.78 11.52 1.74
N VAL A 18 -3.92 10.33 2.31
CA VAL A 18 -4.80 10.04 3.46
C VAL A 18 -4.03 10.15 4.79
N GLY A 19 -2.79 10.65 4.76
CA GLY A 19 -1.99 10.93 5.97
C GLY A 19 -1.09 9.78 6.44
N PHE A 20 -0.93 8.71 5.65
CA PHE A 20 0.10 7.71 5.93
C PHE A 20 1.46 8.16 5.42
N TRP A 21 2.51 8.10 6.24
CA TRP A 21 3.88 8.30 5.80
C TRP A 21 4.62 6.97 5.70
N ILE A 22 5.71 6.95 4.93
CA ILE A 22 6.58 5.79 4.84
C ILE A 22 7.30 5.67 6.19
N SER A 23 7.08 4.56 6.89
CA SER A 23 7.62 4.33 8.23
C SER A 23 8.91 3.53 8.17
N MET A 24 8.92 2.46 7.38
CA MET A 24 10.06 1.58 7.19
C MET A 24 10.01 0.94 5.82
N THR A 25 11.15 0.88 5.16
CA THR A 25 11.31 0.01 4.00
C THR A 25 11.76 -1.36 4.48
N ARG A 26 10.85 -2.35 4.49
CA ARG A 26 11.18 -3.74 4.88
C ARG A 26 11.91 -4.43 3.72
N GLY A 27 13.18 -4.09 3.55
CA GLY A 27 14.06 -4.60 2.50
C GLY A 27 13.67 -4.13 1.08
N THR A 28 14.11 -4.87 0.07
CA THR A 28 13.85 -4.54 -1.34
C THR A 28 12.42 -4.87 -1.80
N LYS A 29 11.66 -5.67 -1.03
CA LYS A 29 10.39 -6.27 -1.47
C LYS A 29 9.13 -5.61 -0.92
N HIS A 30 9.20 -4.84 0.17
CA HIS A 30 8.02 -4.25 0.80
C HIS A 30 8.26 -2.82 1.28
N THR A 31 7.21 -2.01 1.22
CA THR A 31 7.17 -0.64 1.73
C THR A 31 6.19 -0.60 2.90
N GLY A 32 6.70 -0.32 4.09
CA GLY A 32 5.88 -0.10 5.28
C GLY A 32 5.45 1.36 5.37
N MET A 33 4.16 1.57 5.65
CA MET A 33 3.58 2.89 5.89
C MET A 33 2.88 2.92 7.24
N THR A 34 2.77 4.10 7.85
CA THR A 34 2.02 4.29 9.11
C THR A 34 1.38 5.67 9.13
N ASN A 35 0.25 5.82 9.80
CA ASN A 35 -0.34 7.11 10.14
C ASN A 35 -0.23 7.43 11.65
N GLY A 36 0.61 6.69 12.37
CA GLY A 36 0.78 6.79 13.82
C GLY A 36 -0.13 5.85 14.61
N THR A 37 -1.31 5.54 14.07
CA THR A 37 -2.27 4.61 14.70
C THR A 37 -2.25 3.23 14.06
N ARG A 38 -2.12 3.16 12.74
CA ARG A 38 -2.15 1.92 11.96
C ARG A 38 -0.89 1.76 11.11
N LYS A 39 -0.45 0.51 10.95
CA LYS A 39 0.70 0.13 10.12
C LYS A 39 0.21 -0.65 8.90
N LEU A 40 0.68 -0.27 7.73
CA LEU A 40 0.41 -0.93 6.45
C LEU A 40 1.71 -1.49 5.88
N THR A 41 1.59 -2.59 5.16
CA THR A 41 2.70 -3.17 4.39
C THR A 41 2.26 -3.35 2.96
N ILE A 42 2.93 -2.66 2.04
CA ILE A 42 2.64 -2.68 0.61
C ILE A 42 3.74 -3.47 -0.10
N PRO A 43 3.43 -4.56 -0.82
CA PRO A 43 4.39 -5.26 -1.66
C PRO A 43 4.94 -4.33 -2.75
N ARG A 44 6.24 -4.37 -3.00
CA ARG A 44 6.90 -3.56 -4.03
C ARG A 44 6.90 -4.30 -5.35
N HIS A 45 5.78 -4.20 -6.07
CA HIS A 45 5.62 -4.73 -7.43
C HIS A 45 5.07 -3.66 -8.38
N SER A 46 5.36 -3.80 -9.68
CA SER A 46 4.82 -2.94 -10.74
C SER A 46 3.31 -3.10 -10.92
N ARG A 47 2.79 -4.28 -10.58
CA ARG A 47 1.36 -4.63 -10.59
C ARG A 47 0.98 -5.28 -9.27
N LEU A 48 0.03 -4.67 -8.57
CA LEU A 48 -0.60 -5.24 -7.39
C LEU A 48 -1.95 -5.82 -7.78
N ASN A 49 -2.15 -7.07 -7.36
CA ASN A 49 -3.43 -7.74 -7.53
C ASN A 49 -4.52 -6.96 -6.75
N PRO A 50 -5.67 -6.70 -7.37
CA PRO A 50 -6.83 -6.07 -6.74
C PRO A 50 -7.28 -6.71 -5.42
N TYR A 51 -7.18 -8.04 -5.28
CA TYR A 51 -7.49 -8.74 -4.02
C TYR A 51 -6.52 -8.35 -2.91
N THR A 52 -5.22 -8.22 -3.23
CA THR A 52 -4.20 -7.72 -2.30
C THR A 52 -4.49 -6.28 -1.91
N LEU A 53 -4.84 -5.43 -2.89
CA LEU A 53 -5.18 -4.04 -2.62
C LEU A 53 -6.40 -3.92 -1.70
N LYS A 54 -7.44 -4.74 -1.91
CA LYS A 54 -8.62 -4.79 -1.05
C LYS A 54 -8.26 -5.14 0.40
N ALA A 55 -7.35 -6.09 0.60
CA ALA A 55 -6.88 -6.44 1.94
C ALA A 55 -6.15 -5.26 2.60
N ILE A 56 -5.24 -4.59 1.88
CA ILE A 56 -4.51 -3.42 2.40
C ILE A 56 -5.47 -2.27 2.74
N ILE A 57 -6.48 -2.02 1.90
CA ILE A 57 -7.50 -0.98 2.18
C ILE A 57 -8.29 -1.32 3.45
N ARG A 58 -8.65 -2.59 3.64
CA ARG A 58 -9.34 -3.04 4.86
C ARG A 58 -8.49 -2.85 6.10
N ASP A 59 -7.19 -3.11 6.02
CA ASP A 59 -6.28 -2.87 7.15
C ASP A 59 -6.10 -1.37 7.45
N ALA A 60 -6.25 -0.51 6.43
CA ALA A 60 -6.14 0.95 6.57
C ALA A 60 -7.37 1.62 7.19
N ALA A 61 -8.56 1.03 7.01
CA ALA A 61 -9.87 1.56 7.45
C ALA A 61 -10.15 1.24 8.92
#